data_AF-A0A947GDT3-F1
#
_entry.id   AF-A0A947GDT3-F1
#
_cell.length_a   1.000
_cell.length_b   1.000
_cell.length_c   1.000
_cell.angle_alpha   90.00
_cell.angle_beta   90.00
_cell.angle_gamma   90.00
#
_symmetry.space_group_name_H-M   'P 1'
#
loop_
_entity.id
_entity.type
_entity.pdbx_description
1 polymer ?
#
loop_
_entity_poly.entity_id
_entity_poly.type
_entity_poly.pdbx_seq_one_letter_code
_entity_poly.pdbx_strand_id
1 'polypeptide(L)' 'MDKAAYLDVVFEIIRRNEEKAYFPGLPRRWVVERSFGWLNRWRRLVRDYERHIDVSIAIIHVAMGGMLIWRTAHR' A
#
# COMPACT_ATOMS: atom_id res chain seq x y z
N MET A 1 9.99 -15.43 14.28
CA MET A 1 10.04 -15.71 12.83
C MET A 1 10.30 -14.40 12.12
N ASP A 2 11.33 -14.35 11.28
CA ASP A 2 11.60 -13.17 10.46
C ASP A 2 10.38 -12.94 9.55
N LYS A 3 9.77 -11.75 9.56
CA LYS A 3 8.45 -11.51 8.96
C LYS A 3 8.38 -11.88 7.47
N ALA A 4 9.52 -11.90 6.81
CA ALA A 4 9.63 -12.23 5.40
C ALA A 4 9.49 -13.72 5.07
N ALA A 5 9.79 -14.63 6.00
CA ALA A 5 9.60 -16.06 5.79
C ALA A 5 8.11 -16.44 5.67
N TYR A 6 7.20 -15.58 6.13
CA TYR A 6 5.75 -15.83 6.14
C TYR A 6 5.10 -15.66 4.76
N LEU A 7 5.69 -14.86 3.85
CA LEU A 7 5.07 -14.50 2.57
C LEU A 7 5.76 -15.10 1.34
N ASP A 8 6.82 -15.89 1.51
CA ASP A 8 7.66 -16.40 0.41
C ASP A 8 8.13 -15.29 -0.54
N VAL A 9 8.49 -14.13 0.04
CA VAL A 9 8.97 -12.97 -0.72
C VAL A 9 10.45 -12.77 -0.45
N VAL A 10 11.24 -12.69 -1.53
CA VAL A 10 12.64 -12.27 -1.47
C VAL A 10 12.69 -10.75 -1.37
N PHE A 11 13.24 -10.25 -0.26
CA PHE A 11 13.43 -8.81 -0.03
C PHE A 11 14.92 -8.49 -0.10
N GLU A 12 15.26 -7.48 -0.88
CA GLU A 12 16.60 -6.92 -0.93
C GLU A 12 16.62 -5.63 -0.11
N ILE A 13 17.40 -5.60 0.98
CA ILE A 13 17.58 -4.40 1.78
C ILE A 13 18.61 -3.51 1.08
N ILE A 14 18.12 -2.53 0.34
CA ILE A 14 18.98 -1.54 -0.31
C ILE A 14 19.45 -0.53 0.73
N ARG A 15 20.75 -0.56 1.06
CA ARG A 15 21.35 0.40 1.99
C ARG A 15 21.46 1.77 1.33
N ARG A 16 21.37 2.83 2.16
CA ARG A 16 21.60 4.21 1.70
C ARG A 16 23.04 4.32 1.18
N ASN A 17 23.22 4.84 -0.03
CA ASN A 17 24.53 5.17 -0.55
C ASN A 17 25.02 6.45 0.13
N GLU A 18 26.17 6.39 0.83
CA GLU A 18 26.74 7.52 1.57
C GLU A 18 27.39 8.58 0.65
N GLU A 19 27.80 8.19 -0.56
CA GLU A 19 28.45 9.08 -1.53
C GLU A 19 27.47 9.97 -2.30
N LYS A 20 26.19 9.56 -2.39
CA LYS A 20 25.14 10.34 -3.04
C LYS A 20 24.34 11.10 -1.99
N ALA A 21 24.34 12.43 -2.08
CA ALA A 21 23.54 13.29 -1.20
C ALA A 21 22.02 13.04 -1.31
N TYR A 22 21.56 12.41 -2.40
CA TYR A 22 20.16 12.10 -2.65
C TYR A 22 19.93 10.60 -2.95
N PHE A 23 18.75 10.12 -2.59
CA PHE A 23 18.32 8.76 -2.89
C PHE A 23 18.10 8.59 -4.40
N PRO A 24 18.79 7.66 -5.09
CA PRO A 24 18.51 7.37 -6.49
C PRO A 24 17.06 6.87 -6.63
N GLY A 25 16.36 7.33 -7.67
CA GLY A 25 14.96 7.00 -7.90
C GLY A 25 14.78 5.50 -8.18
N LEU A 26 14.36 4.76 -7.15
CA LEU A 26 14.04 3.34 -7.28
C LEU A 26 12.77 3.14 -8.13
N PRO A 27 12.79 2.23 -9.12
CA PRO A 27 11.59 1.93 -9.89
C PRO A 27 10.48 1.45 -8.95
N ARG A 28 9.26 1.97 -9.14
CA ARG A 28 8.04 1.60 -8.40
C ARG A 28 8.00 1.96 -6.91
N ARG A 29 8.93 2.77 -6.38
CA ARG A 29 8.92 3.23 -4.97
C ARG A 29 7.56 3.78 -4.53
N TRP A 30 6.94 4.59 -5.37
CA TRP A 30 5.67 5.27 -5.07
C TRP A 30 4.41 4.43 -5.33
N VAL A 31 4.51 3.18 -5.80
CA VAL A 31 3.31 2.39 -6.17
C VAL A 31 2.46 2.08 -4.95
N VAL A 32 3.11 1.72 -3.83
CA VAL A 32 2.43 1.44 -2.57
C VAL A 32 1.81 2.71 -2.00
N GLU A 33 2.61 3.78 -1.88
CA GLU A 33 2.15 5.07 -1.38
C GLU A 33 1.03 5.67 -2.22
N ARG A 34 1.09 5.55 -3.55
CA ARG A 34 0.02 5.97 -4.45
C ARG A 34 -1.28 5.24 -4.14
N SER A 35 -1.22 3.92 -3.90
CA SER A 35 -2.40 3.12 -3.57
C SER A 35 -3.03 3.60 -2.26
N PHE A 36 -2.21 3.86 -1.23
CA PHE A 36 -2.69 4.46 0.03
C PHE A 36 -3.25 5.88 -0.16
N GLY A 37 -2.68 6.68 -1.06
CA GLY A 37 -3.21 7.99 -1.43
C GLY A 37 -4.63 7.93 -2.01
N TRP A 38 -4.94 6.89 -2.80
CA TRP A 38 -6.30 6.66 -3.30
C TRP A 38 -7.24 6.13 -2.21
N LEU A 39 -6.75 5.27 -1.32
CA LEU A 39 -7.54 4.79 -0.19
C LEU A 39 -7.94 5.90 0.77
N ASN A 40 -7.13 6.95 0.94
CA ASN A 40 -7.48 8.14 1.71
C ASN A 40 -8.71 8.90 1.17
N ARG A 41 -9.13 8.67 -0.08
CA ARG A 41 -10.40 9.24 -0.60
C ARG A 41 -11.64 8.55 -0.04
N TRP A 42 -11.49 7.33 0.50
CA TRP A 42 -12.57 6.61 1.14
C TRP A 42 -12.73 7.10 2.58
N ARG A 43 -13.72 7.97 2.80
CA ARG A 43 -13.97 8.63 4.11
C ARG A 43 -13.99 7.65 5.29
N ARG A 44 -14.53 6.44 5.09
CA ARG A 44 -14.62 5.39 6.12
C ARG A 44 -13.28 4.77 6.52
N LEU A 45 -12.23 4.94 5.72
CA LEU A 45 -10.88 4.44 6.01
C LEU A 45 -10.00 5.49 6.69
N VAL A 46 -10.33 6.79 6.59
CA VAL A 46 -9.51 7.88 7.16
C VAL A 46 -9.71 8.01 8.67
N ARG A 47 -10.90 7.67 9.16
CA ARG A 47 -11.20 7.56 10.58
C ARG A 47 -11.78 6.19 10.81
N ASP A 48 -11.29 5.50 11.83
CA ASP A 48 -11.89 4.24 12.27
C ASP A 48 -13.28 4.53 12.85
N TYR A 49 -14.28 4.57 11.96
CA TYR A 49 -15.68 4.75 12.32
C TYR A 49 -16.33 3.42 12.74
N GLU A 50 -15.73 2.30 12.38
CA GLU A 50 -16.31 0.98 12.58
C GLU A 50 -15.96 0.45 13.98
N ARG A 51 -16.99 0.00 14.70
CA ARG A 51 -16.83 -0.59 16.04
C ARG A 51 -16.24 -2.00 15.99
N HIS A 52 -16.45 -2.71 14.89
CA HIS A 52 -16.05 -4.10 14.74
C HIS A 52 -15.01 -4.26 13.63
N ILE A 53 -14.03 -5.12 13.90
CA ILE A 53 -12.85 -5.34 13.04
C ILE A 53 -13.25 -6.00 11.71
N ASP A 54 -14.24 -6.90 11.74
CA ASP A 54 -14.79 -7.55 10.54
C ASP A 54 -15.37 -6.53 9.55
N VAL A 55 -16.06 -5.51 10.06
CA VAL A 55 -16.58 -4.41 9.23
C VAL A 55 -15.43 -3.58 8.66
N SER A 56 -14.42 -3.23 9.47
CA SER A 56 -13.23 -2.53 8.96
C SER A 56 -12.53 -3.29 7.84
N ILE A 57 -12.36 -4.61 8.01
CA ILE A 57 -11.78 -5.50 7.01
C ILE A 57 -12.63 -5.51 5.73
N ALA A 58 -13.96 -5.60 5.85
CA ALA A 58 -14.85 -5.57 4.70
C ALA A 58 -14.73 -4.26 3.91
N ILE A 59 -14.64 -3.11 4.60
CA ILE A 59 -14.48 -1.80 3.96
C ILE A 59 -13.13 -1.66 3.25
N ILE A 60 -12.05 -2.21 3.82
CA ILE A 60 -10.76 -2.25 3.13
C ILE A 60 -10.86 -3.04 1.82
N HIS A 61 -11.50 -4.23 1.83
CA HIS A 61 -11.66 -5.03 0.63
C HIS A 61 -12.50 -4.33 -0.44
N VAL A 62 -13.61 -3.69 -0.05
CA VAL A 62 -14.46 -2.92 -0.98
C VAL A 62 -13.68 -1.76 -1.60
N ALA A 63 -12.90 -1.03 -0.79
CA ALA A 63 -12.09 0.08 -1.27
C ALA A 63 -10.99 -0.36 -2.25
N MET A 64 -10.31 -1.48 -1.96
CA MET A 64 -9.33 -2.07 -2.87
C MET A 64 -9.98 -2.55 -4.18
N GLY A 65 -11.12 -3.24 -4.11
CA GLY A 65 -11.86 -3.69 -5.28
C GLY A 65 -12.28 -2.53 -6.19
N GLY A 66 -12.84 -1.46 -5.62
CA GLY A 66 -13.18 -0.25 -6.37
C GLY A 66 -11.97 0.41 -7.03
N MET A 67 -10.82 0.44 -6.36
CA MET A 67 -9.58 0.96 -6.94
C MET A 67 -9.10 0.11 -8.13
N LEU A 68 -9.17 -1.22 -8.03
CA LEU A 68 -8.76 -2.12 -9.12
C LEU A 68 -9.66 -1.98 -10.35
N ILE A 69 -10.98 -1.86 -10.15
CA ILE A 69 -11.94 -1.60 -11.22
C ILE A 69 -11.63 -0.26 -11.91
N TRP A 70 -11.42 0.80 -11.13
CA TRP A 70 -11.10 2.12 -11.70
C TRP A 70 -9.81 2.08 -12.55
N ARG A 71 -8.78 1.41 -12.04
CA ARG A 71 -7.49 1.28 -12.73
C ARG A 71 -7.55 0.44 -14.00
N THR A 72 -8.42 -0.56 -14.06
CA THR A 72 -8.58 -1.41 -15.25
C THR A 72 -9.47 -0.74 -16.29
N ALA A 73 -10.50 -0.01 -15.86
CA ALA A 73 -11.39 0.74 -16.75
C ALA A 73 -10.72 1.97 -17.40
N HIS A 74 -9.73 2.58 -16.74
CA HIS A 74 -9.01 3.77 -17.22
C HIS A 74 -7.62 3.42 -17.79
N ARG A 75 -7.43 2.19 -18.26
CA ARG A 75 -6.20 1.74 -18.93
C ARG A 75 -6.46 1.57 -20.40
#